data_AF-A0AAF0YJ20-F1
#
_entry.id   AF-A0AAF0YJ20-F1
#
_cell.length_a   1.000
_cell.length_b   1.000
_cell.length_c   1.000
_cell.angle_alpha   90.00
_cell.angle_beta   90.00
_cell.angle_gamma   90.00
#
_symmetry.space_group_name_H-M   'P 1'
#
loop_
_entity.id
_entity.type
_entity.pdbx_description
1 polymer ?
#
loop_
_entity_poly.entity_id
_entity_poly.type
_entity_poly.pdbx_seq_one_letter_code
_entity_poly.pdbx_strand_id
1 'polypeptide(L)'
;MAHEPGCWQQPGKIKMSAVQTFGKKKTATAVAHVTPGRGLIRLNGAPISLVEPALLRYKVYEPVLVVGSEKLANLDIRLRVKGGGHVSQLYALRQAIAKGVVAFYAKNEDAASALELKKTLIAYDRTLLVADPRRAEPKKFGGRGARARRQKSYR
;
A
#
# COMPACT_ATOMS: atom_id res chain seq x y z
N MET A 1 59.04 -17.84 9.40
CA MET A 1 57.70 -17.98 10.04
C MET A 1 57.00 -16.63 9.92
N ALA A 2 56.27 -16.40 8.83
CA ALA A 2 55.44 -15.22 8.66
C ALA A 2 53.98 -15.71 8.66
N HIS A 3 53.26 -15.39 9.73
CA HIS A 3 51.83 -15.66 9.83
C HIS A 3 51.08 -14.61 9.00
N GLU A 4 50.37 -15.04 7.96
CA GLU A 4 49.46 -14.18 7.22
C GLU A 4 48.27 -13.79 8.11
N PRO A 5 47.92 -12.48 8.19
CA PRO A 5 46.75 -12.05 8.94
C PRO A 5 45.46 -12.44 8.21
N GLY A 6 44.64 -13.25 8.88
CA GLY A 6 43.37 -13.75 8.39
C GLY A 6 42.42 -12.65 7.90
N CYS A 7 41.89 -12.87 6.71
CA CYS A 7 40.81 -12.10 6.10
C CYS A 7 39.58 -12.07 7.02
N TRP A 8 39.14 -10.88 7.42
CA TRP A 8 37.90 -10.70 8.18
C TRP A 8 36.69 -11.06 7.29
N GLN A 9 36.12 -12.25 7.47
CA GLN A 9 34.83 -12.58 6.87
C GLN A 9 33.73 -11.70 7.49
N GLN A 10 33.11 -10.84 6.68
CA GLN A 10 31.91 -10.11 7.09
C GLN A 10 30.76 -11.10 7.36
N PRO A 11 30.00 -10.96 8.46
CA PRO A 11 28.82 -11.79 8.67
C PRO A 11 27.84 -11.57 7.52
N GLY A 12 27.52 -12.64 6.81
CA GLY A 12 26.63 -12.62 5.64
C GLY A 12 25.27 -12.00 6.00
N LYS A 13 24.81 -11.06 5.17
CA LYS A 13 23.47 -10.47 5.31
C LYS A 13 22.41 -11.57 5.29
N ILE A 14 21.71 -11.76 6.40
CA ILE A 14 20.53 -12.62 6.49
C ILE A 14 19.50 -12.09 5.49
N LYS A 15 19.24 -12.84 4.42
CA LYS A 15 18.19 -12.52 3.43
C LYS A 15 16.83 -12.73 4.09
N MET A 16 16.32 -11.73 4.78
CA MET A 16 14.93 -11.73 5.22
C MET A 16 14.00 -11.77 4.00
N SER A 17 13.00 -12.64 4.03
CA SER A 17 11.94 -12.77 3.01
C SER A 17 10.95 -11.59 3.06
N ALA A 18 11.48 -10.37 2.96
CA ALA A 18 10.71 -9.15 2.96
C ALA A 18 10.25 -8.80 1.53
N VAL A 19 9.08 -8.17 1.45
CA VAL A 19 8.52 -7.61 0.23
C VAL A 19 8.08 -6.17 0.50
N GLN A 20 8.42 -5.28 -0.41
CA GLN A 20 8.02 -3.88 -0.36
C GLN A 20 7.13 -3.54 -1.54
N THR A 21 5.95 -3.01 -1.27
CA THR A 21 4.99 -2.60 -2.30
C THR A 21 4.47 -1.20 -2.02
N PHE A 22 3.82 -0.60 -3.02
CA PHE A 22 3.26 0.73 -2.90
C PHE A 22 1.82 0.83 -3.44
N GLY A 23 1.04 1.65 -2.78
CA GLY A 23 -0.30 2.09 -3.18
C GLY A 23 -0.32 3.58 -3.44
N LYS A 24 -1.13 4.02 -4.41
CA LYS A 24 -1.22 5.44 -4.79
C LYS A 24 -2.66 5.83 -5.06
N LYS A 25 -3.10 6.94 -4.44
CA LYS A 25 -4.37 7.59 -4.76
C LYS A 25 -4.19 9.09 -4.69
N LYS A 26 -4.47 9.79 -5.79
CA LYS A 26 -4.09 11.22 -5.92
C LYS A 26 -2.63 11.37 -5.44
N THR A 27 -2.29 12.46 -4.77
CA THR A 27 -0.94 12.73 -4.29
C THR A 27 -0.51 11.87 -3.09
N ALA A 28 -1.39 11.04 -2.52
CA ALA A 28 -1.03 10.12 -1.43
C ALA A 28 -0.25 8.91 -1.95
N THR A 29 0.87 8.63 -1.30
CA THR A 29 1.69 7.44 -1.50
C THR A 29 1.77 6.65 -0.20
N ALA A 30 1.39 5.38 -0.27
CA ALA A 30 1.51 4.44 0.83
C ALA A 30 2.54 3.38 0.44
N VAL A 31 3.44 3.05 1.37
CA VAL A 31 4.47 2.03 1.21
C VAL A 31 4.22 0.97 2.27
N ALA A 32 4.03 -0.27 1.83
CA ALA A 32 3.87 -1.43 2.70
C ALA A 32 5.15 -2.25 2.69
N HIS A 33 5.64 -2.56 3.88
CA HIS A 33 6.73 -3.51 4.10
C HIS A 33 6.15 -4.74 4.77
N VAL A 34 6.15 -5.86 4.06
CA VAL A 34 5.58 -7.14 4.50
C VAL A 34 6.72 -8.09 4.83
N THR A 35 6.66 -8.64 6.04
CA THR A 35 7.62 -9.60 6.57
C THR A 35 6.89 -10.79 7.17
N PRO A 36 7.48 -12.00 7.20
CA PRO A 36 6.91 -13.09 7.99
C PRO A 36 6.88 -12.69 9.46
N GLY A 37 5.79 -12.99 10.16
CA GLY A 37 5.55 -12.50 11.53
C GLY A 37 4.28 -13.05 12.18
N ARG A 38 3.70 -12.28 13.10
CA ARG A 38 2.57 -12.69 13.97
C ARG A 38 1.25 -11.96 13.65
N GLY A 39 1.13 -11.34 12.47
CA GLY A 39 -0.11 -10.64 12.08
C GLY A 39 -0.17 -9.17 12.50
N LEU A 40 0.97 -8.55 12.83
CA LEU A 40 1.00 -7.17 13.32
C LEU A 40 0.90 -6.17 12.17
N ILE A 41 -0.20 -5.41 12.11
CA ILE A 41 -0.42 -4.35 11.12
C ILE A 41 -0.27 -2.98 11.78
N ARG A 42 0.76 -2.22 11.38
CA ARG A 42 1.08 -0.89 11.94
C ARG A 42 1.12 0.19 10.85
N LEU A 43 0.50 1.33 11.12
CA LEU A 43 0.55 2.54 10.31
C LEU A 43 1.38 3.62 10.99
N ASN A 44 2.49 4.06 10.36
CA ASN A 44 3.36 5.12 10.87
C ASN A 44 3.83 4.92 12.33
N GLY A 45 3.85 3.67 12.81
CA GLY A 45 4.20 3.32 14.20
C GLY A 45 3.01 3.12 15.13
N ALA A 46 1.81 3.59 14.75
CA ALA A 46 0.56 3.33 15.46
C ALA A 46 -0.13 2.06 14.94
N PRO A 47 -1.00 1.40 15.73
CA PRO A 47 -1.84 0.31 15.24
C PRO A 47 -2.86 0.82 14.21
N ILE A 48 -3.21 -0.01 13.24
CA ILE A 48 -4.21 0.30 12.20
C ILE A 48 -5.61 0.62 12.78
N SER A 49 -5.88 0.17 14.00
CA SER A 49 -7.11 0.45 14.75
C SER A 49 -7.23 1.89 15.19
N LEU A 50 -6.19 2.72 15.06
CA LEU A 50 -6.22 4.15 15.40
C LEU A 50 -6.20 5.05 14.17
N VAL A 51 -6.48 4.49 13.00
CA VAL A 51 -6.58 5.26 11.75
C VAL A 51 -7.71 6.28 11.81
N GLU A 52 -7.41 7.50 11.39
CA GLU A 52 -8.37 8.60 11.21
C GLU A 52 -8.65 8.85 9.73
N PRO A 53 -9.87 9.28 9.36
CA PRO A 53 -11.10 9.38 10.17
C PRO A 53 -11.75 8.02 10.48
N ALA A 54 -12.40 7.91 11.65
CA ALA A 54 -12.99 6.67 12.15
C ALA A 54 -14.03 6.04 11.20
N LEU A 55 -14.85 6.87 10.54
CA LEU A 55 -15.89 6.43 9.57
C LEU A 55 -15.32 5.59 8.43
N LEU A 56 -14.11 5.89 7.98
CA LEU A 56 -13.47 5.22 6.84
C LEU A 56 -12.47 4.14 7.26
N ARG A 57 -12.36 3.85 8.56
CA ARG A 57 -11.43 2.85 9.08
C ARG A 57 -11.68 1.47 8.46
N TYR A 58 -12.95 1.08 8.32
CA TYR A 58 -13.34 -0.18 7.68
C TYR A 58 -12.80 -0.32 6.24
N LYS A 59 -12.65 0.77 5.49
CA LYS A 59 -12.08 0.74 4.13
C LYS A 59 -10.64 0.25 4.09
N VAL A 60 -9.86 0.49 5.14
CA VAL A 60 -8.47 0.00 5.22
C VAL A 60 -8.43 -1.48 5.57
N TYR A 61 -9.42 -1.98 6.30
CA TYR A 61 -9.55 -3.39 6.69
C TYR A 61 -10.13 -4.29 5.59
N GLU A 62 -10.82 -3.75 4.58
CA GLU A 62 -11.36 -4.54 3.46
C GLU A 62 -10.38 -5.58 2.88
N PRO A 63 -9.12 -5.27 2.51
CA PRO A 63 -8.20 -6.29 2.01
C PRO A 63 -7.91 -7.40 3.04
N VAL A 64 -7.93 -7.09 4.33
CA VAL A 64 -7.74 -8.07 5.40
C VAL A 64 -8.95 -8.99 5.51
N LEU A 65 -10.15 -8.43 5.40
CA LEU A 65 -11.41 -9.16 5.47
C LEU A 65 -11.64 -10.05 4.23
N VAL A 66 -11.28 -9.56 3.03
CA VAL A 66 -11.46 -10.31 1.77
C VAL A 66 -10.47 -11.47 1.65
N VAL A 67 -9.23 -11.28 2.10
CA VAL A 67 -8.20 -12.34 2.06
C VAL A 67 -8.42 -13.40 3.15
N GLY A 68 -9.01 -12.99 4.28
CA GLY A 68 -9.17 -13.83 5.47
C GLY A 68 -8.02 -13.64 6.47
N SER A 69 -8.36 -13.73 7.76
CA SER A 69 -7.41 -13.54 8.86
C SER A 69 -6.32 -14.61 8.93
N GLU A 70 -6.62 -15.84 8.47
CA GLU A 70 -5.70 -16.97 8.51
C GLU A 70 -4.42 -16.72 7.69
N LYS A 71 -4.58 -16.18 6.48
CA LYS A 71 -3.46 -15.86 5.58
C LYS A 71 -2.63 -14.67 6.09
N LEU A 72 -3.22 -13.80 6.90
CA LEU A 72 -2.54 -12.64 7.46
C LEU A 72 -1.94 -12.89 8.84
N ALA A 73 -2.33 -13.96 9.54
CA ALA A 73 -1.79 -14.31 10.85
C ALA A 73 -0.26 -14.52 10.83
N ASN A 74 0.28 -14.94 9.68
CA ASN A 74 1.71 -15.20 9.49
C ASN A 74 2.49 -13.98 8.97
N LEU A 75 1.84 -12.80 8.83
CA LEU A 75 2.42 -11.64 8.16
C LEU A 75 2.41 -10.39 9.04
N ASP A 76 3.58 -9.79 9.23
CA ASP A 76 3.70 -8.46 9.81
C ASP A 76 3.76 -7.42 8.70
N ILE A 77 2.92 -6.39 8.79
CA ILE A 77 2.77 -5.34 7.78
C ILE A 77 3.06 -3.98 8.43
N ARG A 78 4.17 -3.36 8.02
CA ARG A 78 4.50 -1.98 8.39
C ARG A 78 4.18 -1.04 7.25
N LEU A 79 3.29 -0.09 7.51
CA LEU A 79 2.80 0.90 6.54
C LEU A 79 3.39 2.27 6.85
N ARG A 80 3.87 2.94 5.80
CA ARG A 80 4.23 4.37 5.83
C ARG A 80 3.45 5.12 4.78
N VAL A 81 2.87 6.26 5.15
CA VAL A 81 2.08 7.10 4.23
C VAL A 81 2.56 8.53 4.25
N LYS A 82 2.65 9.14 3.07
CA LYS A 82 2.94 10.57 2.91
C LYS A 82 2.08 11.17 1.78
N GLY A 83 1.81 12.46 1.89
CA GLY A 83 1.09 13.26 0.88
C GLY A 83 -0.43 13.01 0.84
N GLY A 84 -1.12 13.76 -0.02
CA GLY A 84 -2.58 13.72 -0.16
C GLY A 84 -3.32 14.25 1.07
N GLY A 85 -4.60 13.90 1.17
CA GLY A 85 -5.43 14.11 2.37
C GLY A 85 -5.96 12.78 2.92
N HIS A 86 -6.65 12.83 4.07
CA HIS A 86 -7.07 11.65 4.84
C HIS A 86 -7.72 10.55 3.98
N VAL A 87 -8.76 10.89 3.21
CA VAL A 87 -9.46 9.91 2.37
C VAL A 87 -8.53 9.26 1.34
N SER A 88 -7.74 10.05 0.62
CA SER A 88 -6.79 9.51 -0.38
C SER A 88 -5.72 8.63 0.25
N GLN A 89 -5.27 8.95 1.48
CA GLN A 89 -4.30 8.14 2.21
C GLN A 89 -4.88 6.76 2.55
N LEU A 90 -6.14 6.68 2.98
CA LEU A 90 -6.81 5.41 3.26
C LEU A 90 -6.91 4.51 2.03
N TYR A 91 -7.28 5.08 0.88
CA TYR A 91 -7.32 4.31 -0.38
C TYR A 91 -5.92 3.86 -0.83
N ALA A 92 -4.88 4.68 -0.60
CA ALA A 92 -3.51 4.27 -0.88
C ALA A 92 -3.06 3.13 0.05
N LEU A 93 -3.42 3.18 1.34
CA LEU A 93 -3.14 2.14 2.34
C LEU A 93 -3.80 0.82 1.98
N ARG A 94 -5.11 0.88 1.73
CA ARG A 94 -5.94 -0.23 1.25
C ARG A 94 -5.29 -0.94 0.06
N GLN A 95 -4.80 -0.16 -0.92
CA GLN A 95 -4.11 -0.70 -2.09
C GLN A 95 -2.73 -1.31 -1.76
N ALA A 96 -1.97 -0.66 -0.88
CA ALA A 96 -0.63 -1.12 -0.50
C ALA A 96 -0.68 -2.46 0.26
N ILE A 97 -1.65 -2.63 1.15
CA ILE A 97 -1.87 -3.89 1.88
C ILE A 97 -2.19 -5.02 0.89
N ALA A 98 -3.18 -4.82 0.02
CA ALA A 98 -3.59 -5.83 -0.97
C ALA A 98 -2.43 -6.28 -1.87
N LYS A 99 -1.66 -5.32 -2.41
CA LYS A 99 -0.46 -5.64 -3.20
C LYS A 99 0.62 -6.33 -2.40
N GLY A 100 0.83 -5.90 -1.15
CA GLY A 100 1.82 -6.48 -0.25
C GLY A 100 1.58 -7.97 -0.01
N VAL A 101 0.33 -8.34 0.27
CA VAL A 101 -0.07 -9.74 0.46
C VAL A 101 0.18 -10.54 -0.82
N VAL A 102 -0.37 -10.10 -1.96
CA VAL A 102 -0.22 -10.82 -3.24
C VAL A 102 1.26 -11.00 -3.61
N ALA A 103 2.08 -9.96 -3.44
CA ALA A 103 3.50 -10.02 -3.77
C ALA A 103 4.32 -10.88 -2.79
N PHE A 104 3.90 -10.98 -1.53
CA PHE A 104 4.52 -11.89 -0.56
C PHE A 104 4.27 -13.35 -0.93
N TYR A 105 2.99 -13.71 -1.17
CA TYR A 105 2.61 -15.07 -1.58
C TYR A 105 3.28 -15.46 -2.91
N ALA A 106 3.36 -14.53 -3.87
CA ALA A 106 4.02 -14.79 -5.15
C ALA A 106 5.53 -15.06 -5.04
N LYS A 107 6.18 -14.59 -3.96
CA LYS A 107 7.63 -14.74 -3.77
C LYS A 107 8.01 -15.92 -2.87
N ASN A 108 7.21 -16.17 -1.84
CA ASN A 108 7.58 -17.08 -0.75
C ASN A 108 6.75 -18.37 -0.70
N GLU A 109 5.59 -18.40 -1.37
CA GLU A 109 4.72 -19.58 -1.43
C GLU A 109 4.54 -19.99 -2.91
N ASP A 110 3.30 -20.16 -3.37
CA ASP A 110 2.97 -20.66 -4.69
C ASP A 110 2.34 -19.60 -5.60
N ALA A 111 2.68 -19.69 -6.89
CA ALA A 111 2.09 -18.85 -7.93
C ALA A 111 0.57 -19.04 -8.07
N ALA A 112 0.07 -20.25 -7.79
CA ALA A 112 -1.36 -20.56 -7.82
C ALA A 112 -2.12 -19.80 -6.72
N SER A 113 -1.65 -19.87 -5.48
CA SER A 113 -2.18 -19.15 -4.33
C SER A 113 -2.20 -17.63 -4.56
N ALA A 114 -1.11 -17.09 -5.13
CA ALA A 114 -1.04 -15.68 -5.49
C ALA A 114 -2.07 -15.28 -6.56
N LEU A 115 -2.33 -16.16 -7.54
CA LEU A 115 -3.33 -15.91 -8.59
C LEU A 115 -4.76 -15.96 -8.03
N GLU A 116 -5.06 -16.88 -7.12
CA GLU A 116 -6.36 -16.95 -6.43
C GLU A 116 -6.61 -15.71 -5.58
N LEU A 117 -5.62 -15.26 -4.81
CA LEU A 117 -5.68 -14.00 -4.05
C LEU A 117 -5.90 -12.81 -4.98
N LYS A 118 -5.24 -12.78 -6.13
CA LYS A 118 -5.43 -11.73 -7.12
C LYS A 118 -6.86 -11.75 -7.68
N LYS A 119 -7.41 -12.93 -8.01
CA LYS A 119 -8.78 -13.07 -8.53
C LYS A 119 -9.83 -12.64 -7.51
N THR A 120 -9.71 -13.08 -6.26
CA THR A 120 -10.63 -12.71 -5.17
C THR A 120 -10.61 -11.20 -4.89
N LEU A 121 -9.43 -10.58 -4.82
CA LEU A 121 -9.30 -9.13 -4.64
C LEU A 121 -9.86 -8.33 -5.83
N ILE A 122 -9.63 -8.77 -7.06
CA ILE A 122 -10.18 -8.10 -8.27
C ILE A 122 -11.70 -8.22 -8.32
N ALA A 123 -12.25 -9.39 -7.97
CA ALA A 123 -13.68 -9.63 -7.97
C ALA A 123 -14.41 -8.73 -6.98
N TYR A 124 -13.79 -8.44 -5.82
CA TYR A 124 -14.31 -7.47 -4.87
C TYR A 124 -14.16 -6.03 -5.36
N ASP A 125 -12.92 -5.59 -5.63
CA ASP A 125 -12.64 -4.25 -6.12
C ASP A 125 -11.31 -4.19 -6.87
N ARG A 126 -11.36 -3.91 -8.17
CA ARG A 126 -10.18 -3.72 -9.02
C ARG A 126 -9.19 -2.67 -8.48
N THR A 127 -9.67 -1.65 -7.76
CA THR A 127 -8.83 -0.57 -7.22
C THR A 127 -7.93 -1.00 -6.06
N LEU A 128 -8.16 -2.19 -5.47
CA LEU A 128 -7.26 -2.80 -4.50
C LEU A 128 -5.89 -3.13 -5.09
N LEU A 129 -5.84 -3.46 -6.37
CA LEU A 129 -4.60 -3.83 -7.05
C LEU A 129 -4.19 -2.79 -8.10
N VAL A 130 -5.14 -2.21 -8.81
CA VAL A 130 -4.87 -1.22 -9.87
C VAL A 130 -5.07 0.20 -9.33
N ALA A 131 -4.10 1.09 -9.55
CA ALA A 131 -4.21 2.47 -9.07
C ALA A 131 -5.19 3.28 -9.91
N ASP A 132 -5.93 4.19 -9.28
CA ASP A 132 -6.78 5.15 -10.00
C ASP A 132 -5.90 6.23 -10.66
N PRO A 133 -5.90 6.34 -12.00
CA PRO A 133 -5.04 7.28 -12.72
C PRO A 133 -5.48 8.73 -12.59
N ARG A 134 -6.71 9.02 -12.14
CA ARG A 134 -7.29 10.37 -12.16
C ARG A 134 -6.51 11.37 -11.29
N ARG A 135 -6.29 12.55 -11.85
CA ARG A 135 -5.60 13.71 -11.24
C ARG A 135 -6.39 15.00 -11.45
N ALA A 136 -6.13 16.00 -10.61
CA ALA A 136 -6.73 17.30 -10.78
C ALA A 136 -6.19 17.97 -12.05
N GLU A 137 -7.10 18.43 -12.90
CA GLU A 137 -6.75 19.24 -14.06
C GLU A 137 -6.23 20.62 -13.60
N PRO A 138 -5.24 21.21 -14.30
CA PRO A 138 -4.75 22.55 -13.98
C PRO A 138 -5.82 23.61 -14.25
N LYS A 139 -5.76 24.73 -13.52
CA LYS A 139 -6.62 25.88 -13.73
C LYS A 139 -6.34 26.54 -15.09
N LYS A 140 -7.39 26.91 -15.83
CA LYS A 140 -7.28 27.73 -17.05
C LYS A 140 -7.55 29.21 -16.74
N PHE A 141 -6.93 30.12 -17.50
CA PHE A 141 -7.16 31.57 -17.36
C PHE A 141 -8.63 31.95 -17.64
N GLY A 142 -9.12 33.12 -17.21
CA GLY A 142 -10.50 33.55 -17.51
C GLY A 142 -11.60 32.78 -16.76
N GLY A 143 -11.23 32.07 -15.69
CA GLY A 143 -12.14 31.23 -14.91
C GLY A 143 -11.62 30.99 -13.49
N ARG A 144 -12.51 30.48 -12.62
CA ARG A 144 -12.14 30.11 -11.24
C ARG A 144 -11.51 28.70 -11.16
N GLY A 145 -11.68 27.85 -12.16
CA GLY A 145 -11.21 26.46 -12.13
C GLY A 145 -10.71 25.94 -13.47
N ALA A 146 -10.54 24.62 -13.57
CA ALA A 146 -10.08 23.95 -14.79
C ALA A 146 -11.03 24.15 -15.98
N ARG A 147 -12.35 24.18 -15.71
CA ARG A 147 -13.40 24.30 -16.73
C ARG A 147 -14.34 25.49 -16.52
N ALA A 148 -14.65 25.82 -15.26
CA ALA A 148 -15.55 26.92 -14.93
C ALA A 148 -15.01 28.28 -15.42
N ARG A 149 -15.81 28.99 -16.23
CA ARG A 149 -15.51 30.34 -16.74
C ARG A 149 -16.29 31.39 -15.95
N ARG A 150 -15.85 32.66 -16.02
CA ARG A 150 -16.64 33.78 -15.50
C ARG A 150 -17.97 33.88 -16.27
N GLN A 151 -19.03 34.28 -15.57
CA GLN A 151 -20.33 34.54 -16.18
C GLN A 151 -20.16 35.64 -17.24
N LYS A 152 -20.68 35.40 -18.44
CA LYS A 152 -20.72 36.41 -19.51
C LYS A 152 -21.96 37.28 -19.33
N SER A 153 -21.80 38.59 -19.46
CA SER A 153 -22.90 39.55 -19.57
C SER A 153 -22.97 40.03 -21.02
N TYR A 154 -24.14 39.91 -21.64
CA TYR A 154 -24.42 40.45 -22.97
C TYR A 154 -25.14 41.80 -22.82
N ARG A 155 -24.95 42.69 -23.80
CA ARG A 155 -25.66 43.97 -23.93
C ARG A 155 -26.57 43.89 -25.14
#